data_AF-A0A098Y1W1-F1
#
_entry.id   AF-A0A098Y1W1-F1
#
_cell.length_a   1.000
_cell.length_b   1.000
_cell.length_c   1.000
_cell.angle_alpha   90.00
_cell.angle_beta   90.00
_cell.angle_gamma   90.00
#
_symmetry.space_group_name_H-M   'P 1'
#
loop_
_entity.id
_entity.type
_entity.pdbx_description
1 polymer ?
#
loop_
_entity_poly.entity_id
_entity_poly.type
_entity_poly.pdbx_seq_one_letter_code
_entity_poly.pdbx_strand_id
1 'polypeptide(L)'
;AAVRDRRRTERADAAARQAAAEAGEAAATAAAAHLEAQGHLSEVQATLRGFQESAEHRDLLERSRTVAAHRTTADRAADRAASARHAEEAAASVVVRVATEAVEAAARTSARLGDLAEQAAGAGVPTALPAELVARVLDVPGGTEPVRSTPDRDPEPLRRPAGATVDLGDADPAALRTAAGVVRQAAADRRNLVGTRLTEQRRLSGQETEVLRAEHRRDEALTRETDSAARRDAAVEQELAAGAGLREQWRAWVQSAETTRRLGDVDWADTVVGGWLSDPADDPADDEALDGDRLDRLDRAAAEAAAGATERLLTERADLQQQRRAADEQARELTARLADLRAERDPEPDRPGWTTSQPGIPLWRAVDFTAGASPEDQAGVEAALLGSGLLTAVLAPDGITAPASGHLLVDAAGPLAPRPLSAVLRPDPDGCAPIGQVAAVLARIGWTDRAGSCWLDRDGSFGLGALTGRHTVPHARHIGATARTRHRAEQIAVLEGELAEVQATVAA
;
A
#
# COMPACT_ATOMS: atom_id res chain seq x y z
N ALA A 1 152.25 -28.84 147.45
CA ALA A 1 151.64 -28.23 146.24
C ALA A 1 150.30 -28.91 145.97
N ALA A 2 149.48 -28.34 145.11
CA ALA A 2 148.23 -28.95 144.64
C ALA A 2 147.06 -29.08 145.65
N VAL A 3 147.22 -28.74 146.94
CA VAL A 3 146.10 -28.37 147.86
C VAL A 3 145.35 -27.13 147.35
N ARG A 4 146.01 -26.27 146.54
CA ARG A 4 145.35 -25.20 145.78
C ARG A 4 144.49 -25.72 144.63
N ASP A 5 144.86 -26.87 144.04
CA ASP A 5 144.20 -27.44 142.86
C ASP A 5 142.86 -28.04 143.27
N ARG A 6 142.81 -28.71 144.43
CA ARG A 6 141.58 -29.20 145.06
C ARG A 6 140.58 -28.07 145.37
N ARG A 7 141.05 -26.91 145.85
CA ARG A 7 140.20 -25.73 146.08
C ARG A 7 139.70 -25.06 144.79
N ARG A 8 140.37 -25.27 143.66
CA ARG A 8 139.94 -24.72 142.36
C ARG A 8 138.91 -25.63 141.68
N THR A 9 139.12 -26.95 141.74
CA THR A 9 138.14 -27.93 141.24
C THR A 9 136.87 -27.92 142.09
N GLU A 10 136.96 -27.82 143.42
CA GLU A 10 135.76 -27.67 144.26
C GLU A 10 134.97 -26.38 143.95
N ARG A 11 135.65 -25.28 143.60
CA ARG A 11 134.99 -24.04 143.17
C ARG A 11 134.37 -24.14 141.77
N ALA A 12 135.01 -24.85 140.84
CA ALA A 12 134.48 -25.06 139.50
C ALA A 12 133.28 -26.02 139.51
N ASP A 13 133.33 -27.08 140.31
CA ASP A 13 132.21 -28.02 140.51
C ASP A 13 131.03 -27.37 141.24
N ALA A 14 131.31 -26.48 142.21
CA ALA A 14 130.27 -25.69 142.86
C ALA A 14 129.62 -24.71 141.89
N ALA A 15 130.41 -24.02 141.04
CA ALA A 15 129.88 -23.11 140.02
C ALA A 15 129.07 -23.84 138.94
N ALA A 16 129.51 -25.03 138.50
CA ALA A 16 128.77 -25.84 137.52
C ALA A 16 127.44 -26.37 138.09
N ARG A 17 127.42 -26.78 139.37
CA ARG A 17 126.17 -27.18 140.05
C ARG A 17 125.22 -26.01 140.25
N GLN A 18 125.75 -24.81 140.53
CA GLN A 18 124.95 -23.61 140.68
C GLN A 18 124.34 -23.16 139.34
N ALA A 19 125.11 -23.19 138.25
CA ALA A 19 124.58 -22.89 136.91
C ALA A 19 123.53 -23.92 136.43
N ALA A 20 123.70 -25.21 136.77
CA ALA A 20 122.72 -26.24 136.46
C ALA A 20 121.43 -26.10 137.29
N ALA A 21 121.54 -25.66 138.56
CA ALA A 21 120.39 -25.35 139.40
C ALA A 21 119.62 -24.13 138.87
N GLU A 22 120.32 -23.05 138.52
CA GLU A 22 119.72 -21.82 137.97
C GLU A 22 119.04 -22.09 136.61
N ALA A 23 119.63 -22.92 135.74
CA ALA A 23 119.00 -23.31 134.47
C ALA A 23 117.77 -24.22 134.67
N GLY A 24 117.81 -25.12 135.67
CA GLY A 24 116.67 -25.97 136.03
C GLY A 24 115.50 -25.16 136.61
N GLU A 25 115.80 -24.14 137.42
CA GLU A 25 114.82 -23.24 138.00
C GLU A 25 114.16 -22.36 136.92
N ALA A 26 114.96 -21.81 135.99
CA ALA A 26 114.46 -21.02 134.86
C ALA A 26 113.51 -21.84 133.95
N ALA A 27 113.86 -23.09 133.64
CA ALA A 27 113.02 -23.98 132.84
C ALA A 27 111.70 -24.34 133.56
N ALA A 28 111.74 -24.55 134.87
CA ALA A 28 110.54 -24.79 135.67
C ALA A 28 109.60 -23.58 135.68
N THR A 29 110.13 -22.35 135.79
CA THR A 29 109.31 -21.13 135.67
C THR A 29 108.68 -20.96 134.29
N ALA A 30 109.40 -21.24 133.20
CA ALA A 30 108.84 -21.15 131.85
C ALA A 30 107.73 -22.19 131.59
N ALA A 31 107.90 -23.42 132.11
CA ALA A 31 106.88 -24.46 132.02
C ALA A 31 105.62 -24.07 132.82
N ALA A 32 105.78 -23.48 134.01
CA ALA A 32 104.67 -22.99 134.81
C ALA A 32 103.88 -21.88 134.09
N ALA A 33 104.57 -20.90 133.48
CA ALA A 33 103.93 -19.83 132.72
C ALA A 33 103.15 -20.34 131.48
N HIS A 34 103.65 -21.39 130.80
CA HIS A 34 102.94 -21.99 129.67
C HIS A 34 101.65 -22.71 130.08
N LEU A 35 101.69 -23.43 131.19
CA LEU A 35 100.52 -24.07 131.79
C LEU A 35 99.46 -23.04 132.19
N GLU A 36 99.87 -21.91 132.75
CA GLU A 36 98.96 -20.82 133.14
C GLU A 36 98.29 -20.16 131.91
N ALA A 37 99.04 -19.93 130.82
CA ALA A 37 98.48 -19.42 129.57
C ALA A 37 97.51 -20.41 128.89
N GLN A 38 97.79 -21.71 128.94
CA GLN A 38 96.86 -22.75 128.48
C GLN A 38 95.58 -22.77 129.33
N GLY A 39 95.71 -22.57 130.65
CA GLY A 39 94.58 -22.37 131.55
C GLY A 39 93.68 -21.21 131.11
N HIS A 40 94.24 -20.02 130.92
CA HIS A 40 93.46 -18.85 130.50
C HIS A 40 92.77 -19.02 129.13
N LEU A 41 93.43 -19.65 128.14
CA LEU A 41 92.81 -19.89 126.84
C LEU A 41 91.59 -20.81 126.97
N SER A 42 91.71 -21.87 127.77
CA SER A 42 90.61 -22.80 128.02
C SER A 42 89.40 -22.11 128.68
N GLU A 43 89.67 -21.14 129.57
CA GLU A 43 88.64 -20.34 130.26
C GLU A 43 87.92 -19.37 129.32
N VAL A 44 88.65 -18.68 128.42
CA VAL A 44 88.06 -17.80 127.40
C VAL A 44 87.20 -18.58 126.39
N GLN A 45 87.66 -19.76 125.98
CA GLN A 45 86.87 -20.61 125.08
C GLN A 45 85.62 -21.15 125.75
N ALA A 46 85.70 -21.51 127.03
CA ALA A 46 84.54 -21.94 127.82
C ALA A 46 83.52 -20.80 127.99
N THR A 47 83.97 -19.57 128.25
CA THR A 47 83.08 -18.41 128.39
C THR A 47 82.38 -18.02 127.07
N LEU A 48 83.08 -18.05 125.93
CA LEU A 48 82.44 -17.80 124.62
C LEU A 48 81.37 -18.86 124.30
N ARG A 49 81.67 -20.14 124.56
CA ARG A 49 80.71 -21.23 124.38
C ARG A 49 79.51 -21.05 125.32
N GLY A 50 79.76 -20.66 126.57
CA GLY A 50 78.72 -20.28 127.53
C GLY A 50 77.82 -19.15 127.03
N PHE A 51 78.36 -18.09 126.42
CA PHE A 51 77.55 -17.03 125.81
C PHE A 51 76.73 -17.49 124.60
N GLN A 52 77.27 -18.37 123.76
CA GLN A 52 76.57 -18.91 122.59
C GLN A 52 75.45 -19.89 122.99
N GLU A 53 75.68 -20.70 124.01
CA GLU A 53 74.69 -21.65 124.56
C GLU A 53 73.69 -20.98 125.51
N SER A 54 74.00 -19.75 125.96
CA SER A 54 73.13 -18.94 126.84
C SER A 54 71.71 -18.82 126.29
N ALA A 55 70.75 -18.75 127.21
CA ALA A 55 69.35 -18.57 126.86
C ALA A 55 69.13 -17.18 126.25
N GLU A 56 69.88 -16.18 126.70
CA GLU A 56 69.80 -14.78 126.26
C GLU A 56 70.22 -14.61 124.80
N HIS A 57 71.28 -15.29 124.35
CA HIS A 57 71.70 -15.25 122.95
C HIS A 57 70.67 -15.92 122.02
N ARG A 58 70.11 -17.07 122.44
CA ARG A 58 69.05 -17.76 121.71
C ARG A 58 67.76 -16.94 121.63
N ASP A 59 67.34 -16.30 122.72
CA ASP A 59 66.18 -15.39 122.76
C ASP A 59 66.37 -14.19 121.83
N LEU A 60 67.55 -13.55 121.82
CA LEU A 60 67.85 -12.45 120.90
C LEU A 60 67.78 -12.89 119.42
N LEU A 61 68.29 -14.08 119.08
CA LEU A 61 68.18 -14.63 117.73
C LEU A 61 66.73 -14.93 117.36
N GLU A 62 65.93 -15.52 118.25
CA GLU A 62 64.51 -15.80 118.03
C GLU A 62 63.70 -14.52 117.84
N ARG A 63 63.95 -13.50 118.68
CA ARG A 63 63.35 -12.17 118.51
C ARG A 63 63.76 -11.53 117.18
N SER A 64 65.02 -11.63 116.78
CA SER A 64 65.48 -11.10 115.47
C SER A 64 64.76 -11.77 114.29
N ARG A 65 64.57 -13.10 114.35
CA ARG A 65 63.82 -13.86 113.33
C ARG A 65 62.36 -13.48 113.31
N THR A 66 61.74 -13.31 114.48
CA THR A 66 60.34 -12.90 114.62
C THR A 66 60.12 -11.49 114.07
N VAL A 67 61.02 -10.55 114.38
CA VAL A 67 61.00 -9.19 113.82
C VAL A 67 61.15 -9.22 112.30
N ALA A 68 62.06 -10.02 111.75
CA ALA A 68 62.23 -10.17 110.30
C ALA A 68 60.99 -10.78 109.61
N ALA A 69 60.32 -11.75 110.25
CA ALA A 69 59.09 -12.36 109.75
C ALA A 69 57.90 -11.39 109.79
N HIS A 70 57.74 -10.64 110.89
CA HIS A 70 56.74 -9.56 110.98
C HIS A 70 57.02 -8.46 109.95
N ARG A 71 58.30 -8.12 109.73
CA ARG A 71 58.69 -7.15 108.72
C ARG A 71 58.26 -7.59 107.32
N THR A 72 58.61 -8.82 106.94
CA THR A 72 58.23 -9.40 105.65
C THR A 72 56.70 -9.43 105.46
N THR A 73 55.95 -9.72 106.54
CA THR A 73 54.48 -9.70 106.50
C THR A 73 53.93 -8.29 106.31
N ALA A 74 54.52 -7.30 106.99
CA ALA A 74 54.12 -5.90 106.88
C ALA A 74 54.41 -5.32 105.49
N ASP A 75 55.57 -5.64 104.91
CA ASP A 75 55.92 -5.22 103.54
C ASP A 75 54.93 -5.83 102.52
N ARG A 76 54.61 -7.13 102.61
CA ARG A 76 53.59 -7.77 101.75
C ARG A 76 52.18 -7.20 101.94
N ALA A 77 51.84 -6.72 103.13
CA ALA A 77 50.57 -6.05 103.38
C ALA A 77 50.56 -4.66 102.73
N ALA A 78 51.68 -3.92 102.80
CA ALA A 78 51.85 -2.64 102.16
C ALA A 78 51.76 -2.74 100.62
N ASP A 79 52.40 -3.74 100.02
CA ASP A 79 52.35 -3.99 98.57
C ASP A 79 50.93 -4.33 98.08
N ARG A 80 50.20 -5.17 98.83
CA ARG A 80 48.80 -5.49 98.54
C ARG A 80 47.91 -4.26 98.64
N ALA A 81 48.11 -3.44 99.66
CA ALA A 81 47.38 -2.19 99.82
C ALA A 81 47.70 -1.20 98.69
N ALA A 82 48.95 -1.13 98.22
CA ALA A 82 49.33 -0.31 97.06
C ALA A 82 48.65 -0.79 95.78
N SER A 83 48.63 -2.10 95.54
CA SER A 83 47.95 -2.69 94.39
C SER A 83 46.43 -2.45 94.42
N ALA A 84 45.80 -2.57 95.58
CA ALA A 84 44.37 -2.29 95.76
C ALA A 84 44.03 -0.82 95.49
N ARG A 85 44.88 0.12 95.91
CA ARG A 85 44.71 1.55 95.63
C ARG A 85 44.83 1.87 94.15
N HIS A 86 45.80 1.29 93.44
CA HIS A 86 45.89 1.44 91.99
C HIS A 86 44.67 0.85 91.27
N ALA A 87 44.13 -0.28 91.75
CA ALA A 87 42.90 -0.85 91.21
C ALA A 87 41.67 0.06 91.47
N GLU A 88 41.57 0.69 92.64
CA GLU A 88 40.54 1.69 92.96
C GLU A 88 40.63 2.91 92.03
N GLU A 89 41.84 3.45 91.82
CA GLU A 89 42.09 4.58 90.92
C GLU A 89 41.72 4.24 89.46
N ALA A 90 42.10 3.06 88.98
CA ALA A 90 41.71 2.59 87.66
C ALA A 90 40.19 2.41 87.52
N ALA A 91 39.52 1.84 88.54
CA ALA A 91 38.08 1.66 88.54
C ALA A 91 37.33 3.00 88.55
N ALA A 92 37.78 3.96 89.37
CA ALA A 92 37.22 5.31 89.40
C ALA A 92 37.35 6.02 88.04
N SER A 93 38.51 5.94 87.40
CA SER A 93 38.74 6.47 86.04
C SER A 93 37.79 5.86 85.00
N VAL A 94 37.57 4.53 85.06
CA VAL A 94 36.61 3.84 84.18
C VAL A 94 35.18 4.35 84.42
N VAL A 95 34.77 4.50 85.68
CA VAL A 95 33.42 5.00 86.02
C VAL A 95 33.22 6.42 85.50
N VAL A 96 34.19 7.32 85.69
CA VAL A 96 34.14 8.70 85.17
C VAL A 96 34.02 8.73 83.65
N ARG A 97 34.79 7.88 82.96
CA ARG A 97 34.71 7.76 81.48
C ARG A 97 33.33 7.29 81.04
N VAL A 98 32.81 6.21 81.64
CA VAL A 98 31.48 5.65 81.30
C VAL A 98 30.36 6.65 81.60
N ALA A 99 30.46 7.43 82.68
CA ALA A 99 29.49 8.47 83.00
C ALA A 99 29.48 9.59 81.95
N THR A 100 30.66 10.03 81.50
CA THR A 100 30.79 11.00 80.41
C THR A 100 30.21 10.48 79.09
N GLU A 101 30.54 9.23 78.71
CA GLU A 101 30.01 8.58 77.51
C GLU A 101 28.47 8.47 77.54
N ALA A 102 27.88 8.22 78.71
CA ALA A 102 26.43 8.16 78.89
C ALA A 102 25.76 9.52 78.64
N VAL A 103 26.35 10.62 79.13
CA VAL A 103 25.83 11.98 78.87
C VAL A 103 25.93 12.35 77.39
N GLU A 104 27.03 12.02 76.73
CA GLU A 104 27.15 12.24 75.28
C GLU A 104 26.14 11.40 74.49
N ALA A 105 25.90 10.15 74.90
CA ALA A 105 24.89 9.29 74.29
C ALA A 105 23.47 9.86 74.47
N ALA A 106 23.18 10.44 75.64
CA ALA A 106 21.92 11.14 75.88
C ALA A 106 21.74 12.35 74.95
N ALA A 107 22.75 13.20 74.82
CA ALA A 107 22.71 14.36 73.92
C ALA A 107 22.48 13.96 72.45
N ARG A 108 23.18 12.92 71.96
CA ARG A 108 22.95 12.38 70.61
C ARG A 108 21.54 11.82 70.44
N THR A 109 20.99 11.22 71.49
CA THR A 109 19.64 10.67 71.48
C THR A 109 18.60 11.80 71.43
N SER A 110 18.76 12.87 72.22
CA SER A 110 17.90 14.06 72.18
C SER A 110 17.82 14.67 70.78
N ALA A 111 18.96 14.87 70.12
CA ALA A 111 18.97 15.41 68.75
C ALA A 111 18.13 14.55 67.79
N ARG A 112 18.28 13.22 67.86
CA ARG A 112 17.51 12.28 67.04
C ARG A 112 16.01 12.26 67.40
N LEU A 113 15.66 12.47 68.67
CA LEU A 113 14.27 12.59 69.10
C LEU A 113 13.62 13.86 68.53
N GLY A 114 14.36 14.97 68.44
CA GLY A 114 13.94 16.19 67.76
C GLY A 114 13.62 15.94 66.28
N ASP A 115 14.56 15.38 65.52
CA ASP A 115 14.37 15.05 64.10
C ASP A 115 13.19 14.11 63.88
N LEU A 116 13.06 13.08 64.73
CA LEU A 116 11.96 12.13 64.69
C LEU A 116 10.61 12.82 64.93
N ALA A 117 10.53 13.73 65.90
CA ALA A 117 9.30 14.43 66.22
C ALA A 117 8.83 15.30 65.05
N GLU A 118 9.75 16.00 64.38
CA GLU A 118 9.44 16.80 63.18
C GLU A 118 8.92 15.92 62.02
N GLN A 119 9.62 14.83 61.73
CA GLN A 119 9.21 13.89 60.68
C GLN A 119 7.88 13.21 60.99
N ALA A 120 7.66 12.82 62.24
CA ALA A 120 6.42 12.20 62.67
C ALA A 120 5.25 13.18 62.58
N ALA A 121 5.44 14.45 62.98
CA ALA A 121 4.44 15.50 62.83
C ALA A 121 4.08 15.73 61.34
N GLY A 122 5.09 15.82 60.46
CA GLY A 122 4.87 15.94 59.02
C GLY A 122 4.13 14.73 58.41
N ALA A 123 4.33 13.54 58.97
CA ALA A 123 3.66 12.31 58.56
C ALA A 123 2.27 12.10 59.22
N GLY A 124 1.91 12.93 60.21
CA GLY A 124 0.71 12.76 61.04
C GLY A 124 0.77 11.55 61.97
N VAL A 125 1.96 11.13 62.38
CA VAL A 125 2.19 10.03 63.32
C VAL A 125 2.33 10.62 64.73
N PRO A 126 1.45 10.28 65.68
CA PRO A 126 1.56 10.77 67.05
C PRO A 126 2.80 10.17 67.74
N THR A 127 3.53 11.00 68.49
CA THR A 127 4.70 10.58 69.28
C THR A 127 4.46 10.84 70.75
N ALA A 128 4.78 9.86 71.60
CA ALA A 128 4.77 10.00 73.07
C ALA A 128 6.21 10.03 73.63
N LEU A 129 7.19 10.29 72.77
CA LEU A 129 8.59 10.40 73.15
C LEU A 129 8.87 11.81 73.66
N PRO A 130 9.75 11.96 74.66
CA PRO A 130 10.14 13.28 75.13
C PRO A 130 10.94 14.02 74.06
N ALA A 131 10.87 15.36 74.10
CA ALA A 131 11.65 16.22 73.21
C ALA A 131 13.15 16.18 73.52
N GLU A 132 13.52 15.91 74.78
CA GLU A 132 14.90 15.89 75.25
C GLU A 132 15.11 14.80 76.30
N LEU A 133 16.26 14.13 76.23
CA LEU A 133 16.80 13.23 77.25
C LEU A 133 17.88 13.96 78.05
N VAL A 134 17.61 14.22 79.33
CA VAL A 134 18.57 14.84 80.23
C VAL A 134 19.43 13.76 80.89
N ALA A 135 20.74 13.90 80.80
CA ALA A 135 21.68 13.11 81.58
C ALA A 135 22.78 14.03 82.11
N ARG A 136 23.16 13.87 83.37
CA ARG A 136 24.19 14.68 84.03
C ARG A 136 25.18 13.79 84.76
N VAL A 137 26.45 14.14 84.69
CA VAL A 137 27.47 13.53 85.54
C VAL A 137 27.41 14.21 86.90
N LEU A 138 27.23 13.44 87.96
CA LEU A 138 27.33 13.89 89.34
C LEU A 138 28.66 13.40 89.91
N ASP A 139 29.50 14.36 90.32
CA ASP A 139 30.78 14.05 90.95
C ASP A 139 30.56 13.45 92.34
N VAL A 140 31.16 12.29 92.59
CA VAL A 140 31.19 11.66 93.91
C VAL A 140 32.54 12.00 94.54
N PRO A 141 32.59 12.93 95.52
CA PRO A 141 33.86 13.41 96.05
C PRO A 141 34.62 12.27 96.74
N GLY A 142 35.93 12.19 96.46
CA GLY A 142 36.83 11.27 97.14
C GLY A 142 37.05 11.65 98.61
N GLY A 143 37.37 10.66 99.43
CA GLY A 143 37.76 10.87 100.83
C GLY A 143 39.27 11.11 100.98
N THR A 144 39.68 11.69 102.12
CA THR A 144 41.10 11.68 102.54
C THR A 144 41.18 10.96 103.88
N GLU A 145 42.03 9.94 103.96
CA GLU A 145 42.22 9.17 105.19
C GLU A 145 43.72 8.96 105.47
N PRO A 146 44.16 8.97 106.75
CA PRO A 146 45.54 8.73 107.09
C PRO A 146 45.89 7.25 106.90
N VAL A 147 46.86 6.95 106.04
CA VAL A 147 47.28 5.57 105.71
C VAL A 147 48.78 5.42 105.90
N ARG A 148 49.20 4.35 106.55
CA ARG A 148 50.61 3.96 106.66
C ARG A 148 51.04 3.26 105.37
N SER A 149 51.85 3.93 104.56
CA SER A 149 52.28 3.45 103.23
C SER A 149 53.45 2.46 103.30
N THR A 150 54.34 2.61 104.28
CA THR A 150 55.42 1.66 104.59
C THR A 150 55.47 1.39 106.09
N PRO A 151 55.98 0.24 106.56
CA PRO A 151 55.85 -0.11 107.98
C PRO A 151 56.64 0.80 108.92
N ASP A 152 57.71 1.46 108.46
CA ASP A 152 58.56 2.33 109.29
C ASP A 152 58.14 3.81 109.27
N ARG A 153 57.28 4.23 108.35
CA ARG A 153 56.85 5.63 108.24
C ARG A 153 55.54 5.88 108.95
N ASP A 154 55.36 7.09 109.44
CA ASP A 154 54.09 7.52 110.03
C ASP A 154 52.96 7.56 108.99
N PRO A 155 51.68 7.47 109.42
CA PRO A 155 50.55 7.54 108.52
C PRO A 155 50.50 8.90 107.81
N GLU A 156 50.48 8.88 106.48
CA GLU A 156 50.38 10.08 105.65
C GLU A 156 48.95 10.19 105.07
N PRO A 157 48.44 11.40 104.82
CA PRO A 157 47.12 11.58 104.23
C PRO A 157 47.09 11.05 102.79
N LEU A 158 46.31 10.00 102.56
CA LEU A 158 46.05 9.45 101.24
C LEU A 158 44.72 10.00 100.71
N ARG A 159 44.75 10.60 99.53
CA ARG A 159 43.54 10.98 98.81
C ARG A 159 43.01 9.78 98.03
N ARG A 160 41.77 9.37 98.33
CA ARG A 160 41.04 8.40 97.50
C ARG A 160 40.53 9.10 96.23
N PRO A 161 40.49 8.40 95.09
CA PRO A 161 40.04 8.99 93.83
C PRO A 161 38.57 9.44 93.93
N ALA A 162 38.24 10.52 93.23
CA ALA A 162 36.84 10.91 93.05
C ALA A 162 36.18 9.98 92.03
N GLY A 163 34.93 9.59 92.31
CA GLY A 163 34.10 8.82 91.40
C GLY A 163 33.11 9.72 90.66
N ALA A 164 32.28 9.09 89.84
CA ALA A 164 31.15 9.74 89.19
C ALA A 164 29.92 8.83 89.23
N THR A 165 28.74 9.42 89.20
CA THR A 165 27.48 8.72 88.92
C THR A 165 26.70 9.48 87.86
N VAL A 166 25.73 8.82 87.22
CA VAL A 166 24.89 9.43 86.19
C VAL A 166 23.50 9.66 86.78
N ASP A 167 23.02 10.89 86.68
CA ASP A 167 21.63 11.26 86.93
C ASP A 167 20.90 11.39 85.59
N LEU A 168 19.85 10.58 85.41
CA LEU A 168 19.00 10.57 84.22
C LEU A 168 17.72 11.40 84.41
N GLY A 169 17.57 12.11 85.54
CA GLY A 169 16.33 12.79 85.91
C GLY A 169 15.15 11.82 85.93
N ASP A 170 14.04 12.21 85.32
CA ASP A 170 12.82 11.40 85.21
C ASP A 170 12.86 10.40 84.04
N ALA A 171 13.98 10.28 83.32
CA ALA A 171 14.05 9.42 82.14
C ALA A 171 14.14 7.94 82.53
N ASP A 172 13.17 7.14 82.09
CA ASP A 172 13.22 5.68 82.13
C ASP A 172 13.62 5.10 80.75
N PRO A 173 14.85 4.56 80.60
CA PRO A 173 15.30 3.96 79.34
C PRO A 173 14.47 2.76 78.87
N ALA A 174 13.76 2.07 79.76
CA ALA A 174 12.87 0.98 79.38
C ALA A 174 11.57 1.53 78.77
N ALA A 175 10.92 2.49 79.44
CA ALA A 175 9.73 3.17 78.91
C ALA A 175 10.01 3.85 77.55
N LEU A 176 11.16 4.51 77.39
CA LEU A 176 11.54 5.16 76.13
C LEU A 176 11.68 4.18 74.97
N ARG A 177 12.26 2.99 75.21
CA ARG A 177 12.35 1.94 74.19
C ARG A 177 10.97 1.44 73.79
N THR A 178 10.07 1.29 74.74
CA THR A 178 8.68 0.89 74.48
C THR A 178 7.95 1.96 73.66
N ALA A 179 8.04 3.24 74.05
CA ALA A 179 7.44 4.36 73.32
C ALA A 179 8.00 4.48 71.89
N ALA A 180 9.30 4.28 71.69
CA ALA A 180 9.91 4.26 70.36
C ALA A 180 9.40 3.09 69.49
N GLY A 181 9.12 1.93 70.11
CA GLY A 181 8.46 0.81 69.46
C GLY A 181 7.05 1.15 68.97
N VAL A 182 6.26 1.85 69.79
CA VAL A 182 4.90 2.31 69.44
C VAL A 182 4.95 3.30 68.27
N VAL A 183 5.84 4.29 68.30
CA VAL A 183 6.01 5.25 67.19
C VAL A 183 6.41 4.54 65.89
N ARG A 184 7.32 3.55 65.97
CA ARG A 184 7.72 2.76 64.82
C ARG A 184 6.54 1.99 64.22
N GLN A 185 5.70 1.38 65.06
CA GLN A 185 4.51 0.66 64.59
C GLN A 185 3.51 1.61 63.94
N ALA A 186 3.21 2.75 64.59
CA ALA A 186 2.31 3.76 64.03
C ALA A 186 2.81 4.30 62.68
N ALA A 187 4.12 4.50 62.51
CA ALA A 187 4.71 4.88 61.23
C ALA A 187 4.59 3.80 60.16
N ALA A 188 4.74 2.52 60.53
CA ALA A 188 4.54 1.39 59.63
C ALA A 188 3.08 1.30 59.17
N ASP A 189 2.13 1.43 60.10
CA ASP A 189 0.70 1.42 59.81
C ASP A 189 0.30 2.59 58.90
N ARG A 190 0.83 3.79 59.18
CA ARG A 190 0.62 4.97 58.34
C ARG A 190 1.15 4.77 56.92
N ARG A 191 2.36 4.19 56.78
CA ARG A 191 2.95 3.87 55.47
C ARG A 191 2.08 2.87 54.70
N ASN A 192 1.62 1.81 55.36
CA ASN A 192 0.76 0.81 54.74
C ASN A 192 -0.56 1.43 54.27
N LEU A 193 -1.21 2.25 55.09
CA LEU A 193 -2.45 2.95 54.72
C LEU A 193 -2.26 3.86 53.49
N VAL A 194 -1.17 4.65 53.46
CA VAL A 194 -0.86 5.52 52.31
C VAL A 194 -0.56 4.68 51.07
N GLY A 195 0.19 3.58 51.21
CA GLY A 195 0.47 2.64 50.13
C GLY A 195 -0.79 2.05 49.51
N THR A 196 -1.73 1.58 50.34
CA THR A 196 -3.02 1.06 49.87
C THR A 196 -3.82 2.14 49.14
N ARG A 197 -3.88 3.36 49.69
CA ARG A 197 -4.60 4.48 49.03
C ARG A 197 -3.99 4.86 47.69
N LEU A 198 -2.65 4.86 47.57
CA LEU A 198 -1.97 5.16 46.32
C LEU A 198 -2.23 4.07 45.26
N THR A 199 -2.22 2.80 45.66
CA THR A 199 -2.55 1.68 44.76
C THR A 199 -3.99 1.79 44.26
N GLU A 200 -4.94 2.06 45.16
CA GLU A 200 -6.34 2.29 44.77
C GLU A 200 -6.52 3.50 43.86
N GLN A 201 -5.84 4.62 44.14
CA GLN A 201 -5.87 5.80 43.27
C GLN A 201 -5.36 5.47 41.85
N ARG A 202 -4.25 4.73 41.73
CA ARG A 202 -3.71 4.31 40.44
C ARG A 202 -4.66 3.37 39.71
N ARG A 203 -5.29 2.44 40.43
CA ARG A 203 -6.30 1.53 39.87
C ARG A 203 -7.51 2.30 39.33
N LEU A 204 -8.05 3.23 40.11
CA LEU A 204 -9.20 4.05 39.71
C LEU A 204 -8.88 4.96 38.52
N SER A 205 -7.71 5.59 38.49
CA SER A 205 -7.26 6.41 37.35
C SER A 205 -7.08 5.58 36.07
N GLY A 206 -6.59 4.34 36.21
CA GLY A 206 -6.55 3.38 35.10
C GLY A 206 -7.94 3.05 34.57
N GLN A 207 -8.89 2.76 35.46
CA GLN A 207 -10.29 2.48 35.11
C GLN A 207 -10.97 3.68 34.43
N GLU A 208 -10.75 4.90 34.92
CA GLU A 208 -11.26 6.13 34.29
C GLU A 208 -10.75 6.27 32.85
N THR A 209 -9.46 6.03 32.64
CA THR A 209 -8.86 6.07 31.29
C THR A 209 -9.47 5.00 30.38
N GLU A 210 -9.73 3.80 30.89
CA GLU A 210 -10.39 2.73 30.14
C GLU A 210 -11.83 3.08 29.77
N VAL A 211 -12.59 3.69 30.68
CA VAL A 211 -13.96 4.19 30.43
C VAL A 211 -13.95 5.25 29.33
N LEU A 212 -13.08 6.26 29.42
CA LEU A 212 -12.96 7.30 28.40
C LEU A 212 -12.61 6.72 27.02
N ARG A 213 -11.73 5.70 26.96
CA ARG A 213 -11.43 4.98 25.69
C ARG A 213 -12.61 4.16 25.19
N ALA A 214 -13.44 3.61 26.08
CA ALA A 214 -14.64 2.87 25.69
C ALA A 214 -15.72 3.82 25.15
N GLU A 215 -15.92 4.97 25.79
CA GLU A 215 -16.82 6.03 25.33
C GLU A 215 -16.40 6.56 23.95
N HIS A 216 -15.11 6.86 23.76
CA HIS A 216 -14.61 7.30 22.46
C HIS A 216 -14.87 6.26 21.35
N ARG A 217 -14.61 4.98 21.62
CA ARG A 217 -14.90 3.88 20.66
C ARG A 217 -16.40 3.76 20.36
N ARG A 218 -17.26 4.00 21.35
CA ARG A 218 -18.72 4.02 21.16
C ARG A 218 -19.13 5.17 20.24
N ASP A 219 -18.61 6.37 20.48
CA ASP A 219 -18.96 7.55 19.70
C ASP A 219 -18.46 7.44 18.25
N GLU A 220 -17.26 6.88 18.04
CA GLU A 220 -16.76 6.52 16.70
C GLU A 220 -17.62 5.44 16.01
N ALA A 221 -18.14 4.47 16.76
CA ALA A 221 -19.03 3.44 16.21
C ALA A 221 -20.39 4.03 15.81
N LEU A 222 -20.96 4.91 16.64
CA LEU A 222 -22.20 5.63 16.33
C LEU A 222 -22.05 6.50 15.08
N THR A 223 -20.94 7.24 14.97
CA THR A 223 -20.65 8.06 13.79
C THR A 223 -20.54 7.21 12.52
N ARG A 224 -19.88 6.04 12.59
CA ARG A 224 -19.79 5.10 11.46
C ARG A 224 -21.15 4.55 11.05
N GLU A 225 -22.03 4.28 12.01
CA GLU A 225 -23.39 3.81 11.75
C GLU A 225 -24.22 4.91 11.07
N THR A 226 -24.19 6.14 11.58
CA THR A 226 -24.90 7.28 10.96
C THR A 226 -24.39 7.56 9.55
N ASP A 227 -23.08 7.52 9.33
CA ASP A 227 -22.48 7.72 8.00
C ASP A 227 -22.82 6.55 7.06
N SER A 228 -22.97 5.34 7.58
CA SER A 228 -23.40 4.18 6.78
C SER A 228 -24.87 4.25 6.43
N ALA A 229 -25.73 4.73 7.34
CA ALA A 229 -27.15 4.97 7.06
C ALA A 229 -27.31 6.07 6.01
N ALA A 230 -26.66 7.22 6.19
CA ALA A 230 -26.69 8.32 5.23
C ALA A 230 -26.22 7.90 3.82
N ARG A 231 -25.19 7.05 3.73
CA ARG A 231 -24.72 6.50 2.44
C ARG A 231 -25.74 5.54 1.79
N ARG A 232 -26.45 4.74 2.58
CA ARG A 232 -27.51 3.85 2.06
C ARG A 232 -28.68 4.67 1.55
N ASP A 233 -29.12 5.67 2.33
CA ASP A 233 -30.23 6.53 1.95
C ASP A 233 -29.91 7.33 0.68
N ALA A 234 -28.71 7.91 0.59
CA ALA A 234 -28.24 8.61 -0.61
C ALA A 234 -28.14 7.69 -1.84
N ALA A 235 -27.73 6.42 -1.68
CA ALA A 235 -27.68 5.46 -2.78
C ALA A 235 -29.10 5.12 -3.28
N VAL A 236 -30.06 4.92 -2.37
CA VAL A 236 -31.47 4.69 -2.72
C VAL A 236 -32.06 5.89 -3.44
N GLU A 237 -31.83 7.12 -2.94
CA GLU A 237 -32.28 8.35 -3.62
C GLU A 237 -31.68 8.48 -5.03
N GLN A 238 -30.40 8.15 -5.19
CA GLN A 238 -29.73 8.19 -6.50
C GLN A 238 -30.31 7.16 -7.47
N GLU A 239 -30.63 5.95 -7.00
CA GLU A 239 -31.26 4.89 -7.81
C GLU A 239 -32.67 5.29 -8.26
N LEU A 240 -33.49 5.80 -7.33
CA LEU A 240 -34.82 6.32 -7.63
C LEU A 240 -34.78 7.47 -8.65
N ALA A 241 -33.84 8.41 -8.48
CA ALA A 241 -33.66 9.53 -9.41
C ALA A 241 -33.21 9.06 -10.80
N ALA A 242 -32.29 8.10 -10.89
CA ALA A 242 -31.87 7.51 -12.15
C ALA A 242 -33.03 6.80 -12.85
N GLY A 243 -33.87 6.10 -12.10
CA GLY A 243 -35.04 5.43 -12.64
C GLY A 243 -36.13 6.37 -13.14
N ALA A 244 -36.42 7.43 -12.37
CA ALA A 244 -37.31 8.49 -12.81
C ALA A 244 -36.80 9.16 -14.10
N GLY A 245 -35.50 9.45 -14.19
CA GLY A 245 -34.87 10.02 -15.38
C GLY A 245 -34.93 9.09 -16.60
N LEU A 246 -34.76 7.78 -16.40
CA LEU A 246 -34.90 6.79 -17.47
C LEU A 246 -36.35 6.68 -17.96
N ARG A 247 -37.33 6.68 -17.04
CA ARG A 247 -38.76 6.71 -17.40
C ARG A 247 -39.11 7.93 -18.24
N GLU A 248 -38.63 9.11 -17.84
CA GLU A 248 -38.87 10.35 -18.58
C GLU A 248 -38.31 10.28 -20.01
N GLN A 249 -37.08 9.77 -20.17
CA GLN A 249 -36.47 9.55 -21.49
C GLN A 249 -37.26 8.57 -22.35
N TRP A 250 -37.73 7.46 -21.77
CA TRP A 250 -38.59 6.51 -22.46
C TRP A 250 -39.94 7.13 -22.87
N ARG A 251 -40.58 7.94 -22.03
CA ARG A 251 -41.82 8.65 -22.40
C ARG A 251 -41.56 9.60 -23.56
N ALA A 252 -40.50 10.40 -23.47
CA ALA A 252 -40.14 11.33 -24.53
C ALA A 252 -39.85 10.61 -25.85
N TRP A 253 -39.18 9.46 -25.81
CA TRP A 253 -38.89 8.65 -26.99
C TRP A 253 -40.16 8.02 -27.59
N VAL A 254 -40.98 7.36 -26.79
CA VAL A 254 -42.23 6.70 -27.23
C VAL A 254 -43.23 7.71 -27.81
N GLN A 255 -43.34 8.89 -27.20
CA GLN A 255 -44.26 9.95 -27.62
C GLN A 255 -43.71 10.84 -28.74
N SER A 256 -42.45 10.64 -29.15
CA SER A 256 -41.84 11.43 -30.23
C SER A 256 -42.48 11.12 -31.57
N ALA A 257 -42.85 12.18 -32.31
CA ALA A 257 -43.38 12.07 -33.66
C ALA A 257 -42.41 11.40 -34.65
N GLU A 258 -41.10 11.42 -34.37
CA GLU A 258 -40.12 10.68 -35.17
C GLU A 258 -40.25 9.17 -34.93
N THR A 259 -40.39 8.76 -33.67
CA THR A 259 -40.52 7.35 -33.28
C THR A 259 -41.78 6.75 -33.89
N THR A 260 -42.94 7.41 -33.78
CA THR A 260 -44.19 6.95 -34.41
C THR A 260 -44.05 6.87 -35.94
N ARG A 261 -43.39 7.84 -36.58
CA ARG A 261 -43.20 7.83 -38.04
C ARG A 261 -42.34 6.66 -38.50
N ARG A 262 -41.28 6.33 -37.76
CA ARG A 262 -40.32 5.28 -38.11
C ARG A 262 -40.84 3.90 -37.76
N LEU A 263 -41.29 3.71 -36.53
CA LEU A 263 -41.74 2.42 -36.02
C LEU A 263 -43.14 2.05 -36.50
N GLY A 264 -43.99 3.04 -36.74
CA GLY A 264 -45.41 2.85 -37.02
C GLY A 264 -46.24 2.95 -35.74
N ASP A 265 -47.45 2.39 -35.79
CA ASP A 265 -48.36 2.35 -34.65
C ASP A 265 -48.01 1.15 -33.76
N VAL A 266 -47.10 1.38 -32.81
CA VAL A 266 -46.71 0.38 -31.80
C VAL A 266 -47.59 0.60 -30.58
N ASP A 267 -48.34 -0.42 -30.19
CA ASP A 267 -49.11 -0.38 -28.93
C ASP A 267 -48.18 -0.61 -27.75
N TRP A 268 -47.54 0.46 -27.28
CA TRP A 268 -46.63 0.41 -26.15
C TRP A 268 -47.33 -0.03 -24.86
N ALA A 269 -48.65 0.16 -24.74
CA ALA A 269 -49.40 -0.23 -23.54
C ALA A 269 -49.43 -1.75 -23.36
N ASP A 270 -49.46 -2.50 -24.46
CA ASP A 270 -49.44 -3.98 -24.48
C ASP A 270 -48.02 -4.57 -24.33
N THR A 271 -46.99 -3.73 -24.24
CA THR A 271 -45.61 -4.15 -23.99
C THR A 271 -45.21 -3.98 -22.53
N VAL A 272 -44.06 -4.57 -22.15
CA VAL A 272 -43.43 -4.33 -20.83
C VAL A 272 -43.11 -2.85 -20.58
N VAL A 273 -42.99 -2.04 -21.63
CA VAL A 273 -42.77 -0.59 -21.54
C VAL A 273 -44.02 0.13 -21.04
N GLY A 274 -45.23 -0.34 -21.39
CA GLY A 274 -46.50 0.29 -20.99
C GLY A 274 -46.71 0.32 -19.48
N GLY A 275 -46.48 -0.82 -18.83
CA GLY A 275 -46.51 -0.91 -17.37
C GLY A 275 -45.41 -0.07 -16.70
N TRP A 276 -44.26 0.10 -17.35
CA TRP A 276 -43.15 0.92 -16.85
C TRP A 276 -43.35 2.43 -17.02
N LEU A 277 -44.03 2.85 -18.09
CA LEU A 277 -44.31 4.25 -18.38
C LEU A 277 -45.49 4.82 -17.60
N SER A 278 -46.31 3.93 -17.03
CA SER A 278 -47.39 4.28 -16.10
C SER A 278 -46.83 5.09 -14.93
N ASP A 279 -47.69 5.90 -14.30
CA ASP A 279 -47.25 6.72 -13.17
C ASP A 279 -46.64 5.84 -12.08
N PRO A 280 -45.54 6.30 -11.43
CA PRO A 280 -44.94 5.57 -10.33
C PRO A 280 -46.01 5.31 -9.27
N ALA A 281 -45.95 4.13 -8.64
CA ALA A 281 -46.85 3.80 -7.56
C ALA A 281 -46.83 4.89 -6.47
N ASP A 282 -47.96 5.12 -5.80
CA ASP A 282 -48.06 6.09 -4.71
C ASP A 282 -47.07 5.78 -3.57
N ASP A 283 -46.61 4.53 -3.46
CA ASP A 283 -45.52 4.10 -2.59
C ASP A 283 -44.23 3.82 -3.43
N PRO A 284 -43.12 4.54 -3.20
CA PRO A 284 -41.85 4.26 -3.87
C PRO A 284 -41.26 2.88 -3.54
N ALA A 285 -41.74 2.18 -2.51
CA ALA A 285 -41.39 0.80 -2.23
C ALA A 285 -42.09 -0.21 -3.16
N ASP A 286 -43.22 0.18 -3.76
CA ASP A 286 -43.95 -0.61 -4.75
C ASP A 286 -43.38 -0.42 -6.17
N ASP A 287 -42.53 0.59 -6.36
CA ASP A 287 -41.75 0.77 -7.59
C ASP A 287 -40.59 -0.24 -7.58
N GLU A 288 -40.77 -1.35 -8.31
CA GLU A 288 -39.76 -2.39 -8.44
C GLU A 288 -38.40 -1.79 -8.84
N ALA A 289 -37.36 -2.16 -8.09
CA ALA A 289 -35.99 -1.71 -8.33
C ALA A 289 -35.57 -1.94 -9.79
N LEU A 290 -34.79 -1.01 -10.33
CA LEU A 290 -34.22 -1.10 -11.67
C LEU A 290 -33.05 -2.08 -11.66
N ASP A 291 -33.37 -3.35 -11.80
CA ASP A 291 -32.38 -4.40 -11.97
C ASP A 291 -31.99 -4.61 -13.44
N GLY A 292 -30.94 -5.41 -13.65
CA GLY A 292 -30.44 -5.71 -14.98
C GLY A 292 -31.47 -6.44 -15.87
N ASP A 293 -32.28 -7.33 -15.30
CA ASP A 293 -33.29 -8.08 -16.07
C ASP A 293 -34.40 -7.16 -16.59
N ARG A 294 -34.80 -6.14 -15.82
CA ARG A 294 -35.75 -5.13 -16.27
C ARG A 294 -35.16 -4.29 -17.40
N LEU A 295 -33.91 -3.87 -17.30
CA LEU A 295 -33.22 -3.13 -18.38
C LEU A 295 -33.16 -3.97 -19.67
N ASP A 296 -32.78 -5.23 -19.57
CA ASP A 296 -32.74 -6.16 -20.70
C ASP A 296 -34.12 -6.36 -21.35
N ARG A 297 -35.19 -6.37 -20.55
CA ARG A 297 -36.58 -6.45 -21.04
C ARG A 297 -37.01 -5.18 -21.76
N LEU A 298 -36.63 -3.99 -21.28
CA LEU A 298 -36.90 -2.72 -21.95
C LEU A 298 -36.18 -2.65 -23.31
N ASP A 299 -34.90 -3.03 -23.35
CA ASP A 299 -34.11 -3.08 -24.58
C ASP A 299 -34.70 -4.05 -25.61
N ARG A 300 -35.14 -5.23 -25.14
CA ARG A 300 -35.81 -6.22 -25.99
C ARG A 300 -37.10 -5.68 -26.58
N ALA A 301 -37.92 -4.99 -25.79
CA ALA A 301 -39.16 -4.38 -26.26
C ALA A 301 -38.91 -3.30 -27.33
N ALA A 302 -37.88 -2.45 -27.16
CA ALA A 302 -37.47 -1.51 -28.21
C ALA A 302 -37.02 -2.24 -29.49
N ALA A 303 -36.23 -3.30 -29.37
CA ALA A 303 -35.76 -4.08 -30.52
C ALA A 303 -36.91 -4.77 -31.28
N GLU A 304 -37.86 -5.35 -30.56
CA GLU A 304 -39.05 -5.98 -31.13
C GLU A 304 -39.94 -4.96 -31.85
N ALA A 305 -40.18 -3.80 -31.24
CA ALA A 305 -40.90 -2.69 -31.87
C ALA A 305 -40.19 -2.17 -33.15
N ALA A 306 -38.85 -2.18 -33.15
CA ALA A 306 -38.04 -1.77 -34.29
C ALA A 306 -37.93 -2.81 -35.42
N ALA A 307 -38.28 -4.07 -35.17
CA ALA A 307 -38.07 -5.16 -36.12
C ALA A 307 -38.80 -4.93 -37.45
N GLY A 308 -40.10 -4.60 -37.41
CA GLY A 308 -40.89 -4.39 -38.62
C GLY A 308 -40.48 -3.13 -39.41
N ALA A 309 -40.05 -2.07 -38.73
CA ALA A 309 -39.49 -0.89 -39.39
C ALA A 309 -38.14 -1.19 -40.05
N THR A 310 -37.29 -1.96 -39.37
CA THR A 310 -35.99 -2.40 -39.88
C THR A 310 -36.16 -3.25 -41.13
N GLU A 311 -37.07 -4.22 -41.10
CA GLU A 311 -37.37 -5.08 -42.25
C GLU A 311 -37.87 -4.27 -43.45
N ARG A 312 -38.82 -3.34 -43.23
CA ARG A 312 -39.31 -2.44 -44.31
C ARG A 312 -38.19 -1.63 -44.95
N LEU A 313 -37.31 -1.02 -44.14
CA LEU A 313 -36.19 -0.22 -44.64
C LEU A 313 -35.14 -1.07 -45.38
N LEU A 314 -34.92 -2.31 -44.93
CA LEU A 314 -34.03 -3.26 -45.62
C LEU A 314 -34.61 -3.68 -46.97
N THR A 315 -35.92 -3.93 -47.04
CA THR A 315 -36.63 -4.25 -48.29
C THR A 315 -36.62 -3.06 -49.25
N GLU A 316 -36.96 -1.86 -48.78
CA GLU A 316 -36.92 -0.64 -49.60
C GLU A 316 -35.51 -0.39 -50.15
N ARG A 317 -34.48 -0.58 -49.32
CA ARG A 317 -33.09 -0.50 -49.77
C ARG A 317 -32.76 -1.55 -50.83
N ALA A 318 -33.24 -2.79 -50.67
CA ALA A 318 -33.00 -3.85 -51.64
C ALA A 318 -33.70 -3.55 -52.97
N ASP A 319 -34.94 -3.07 -52.94
CA ASP A 319 -35.72 -2.68 -54.12
C ASP A 319 -35.06 -1.53 -54.86
N LEU A 320 -34.66 -0.46 -54.15
CA LEU A 320 -33.92 0.66 -54.74
C LEU A 320 -32.58 0.23 -55.35
N GLN A 321 -31.87 -0.71 -54.69
CA GLN A 321 -30.64 -1.27 -55.25
C GLN A 321 -30.89 -2.10 -56.51
N GLN A 322 -31.99 -2.85 -56.57
CA GLN A 322 -32.39 -3.60 -57.75
C GLN A 322 -32.78 -2.67 -58.90
N GLN A 323 -33.58 -1.64 -58.62
CA GLN A 323 -33.96 -0.61 -59.60
C GLN A 323 -32.73 0.07 -60.20
N ARG A 324 -31.77 0.47 -59.34
CA ARG A 324 -30.51 1.06 -59.79
C ARG A 324 -29.71 0.11 -60.69
N ARG A 325 -29.59 -1.17 -60.31
CA ARG A 325 -28.88 -2.17 -61.13
C ARG A 325 -29.54 -2.38 -62.49
N ALA A 326 -30.88 -2.41 -62.55
CA ALA A 326 -31.61 -2.55 -63.80
C ALA A 326 -31.41 -1.33 -64.70
N ALA A 327 -31.47 -0.12 -64.14
CA ALA A 327 -31.22 1.11 -64.87
C ALA A 327 -29.76 1.22 -65.34
N ASP A 328 -28.78 0.81 -64.52
CA ASP A 328 -27.36 0.73 -64.93
C ASP A 328 -27.17 -0.22 -66.12
N GLU A 329 -27.82 -1.38 -66.11
CA GLU A 329 -27.72 -2.35 -67.21
C GLU A 329 -28.38 -1.82 -68.49
N GLN A 330 -29.55 -1.20 -68.38
CA GLN A 330 -30.20 -0.54 -69.51
C GLN A 330 -29.34 0.59 -70.09
N ALA A 331 -28.68 1.38 -69.24
CA ALA A 331 -27.76 2.42 -69.68
C ALA A 331 -26.54 1.83 -70.42
N ARG A 332 -26.01 0.68 -69.98
CA ARG A 332 -24.93 -0.03 -70.70
C ARG A 332 -25.38 -0.52 -72.06
N GLU A 333 -26.57 -1.11 -72.15
CA GLU A 333 -27.12 -1.61 -73.42
C GLU A 333 -27.34 -0.47 -74.43
N LEU A 334 -27.96 0.64 -73.99
CA LEU A 334 -28.14 1.83 -74.84
C LEU A 334 -26.80 2.45 -75.25
N THR A 335 -25.81 2.49 -74.35
CA THR A 335 -24.45 2.98 -74.67
C THR A 335 -23.78 2.10 -75.72
N ALA A 336 -23.89 0.78 -75.60
CA ALA A 336 -23.35 -0.17 -76.58
C ALA A 336 -24.02 0.02 -77.95
N ARG A 337 -25.36 0.11 -77.98
CA ARG A 337 -26.12 0.33 -79.22
C ARG A 337 -25.80 1.67 -79.89
N LEU A 338 -25.59 2.73 -79.10
CA LEU A 338 -25.10 4.02 -79.60
C LEU A 338 -23.69 3.92 -80.18
N ALA A 339 -22.80 3.16 -79.55
CA ALA A 339 -21.45 2.92 -80.07
C ALA A 339 -21.51 2.16 -81.41
N ASP A 340 -22.35 1.13 -81.51
CA ASP A 340 -22.55 0.36 -82.73
C ASP A 340 -23.13 1.23 -83.85
N LEU A 341 -24.19 2.02 -83.60
CA LEU A 341 -24.77 2.93 -84.61
C LEU A 341 -23.82 4.05 -85.06
N ARG A 342 -22.90 4.48 -84.18
CA ARG A 342 -21.84 5.44 -84.54
C ARG A 342 -20.72 4.78 -85.35
N ALA A 343 -20.46 3.49 -85.13
CA ALA A 343 -19.45 2.71 -85.86
C ALA A 343 -19.97 2.16 -87.20
N GLU A 344 -21.25 1.82 -87.29
CA GLU A 344 -21.89 1.29 -88.48
C GLU A 344 -22.21 2.41 -89.48
N ARG A 345 -21.69 2.25 -90.70
CA ARG A 345 -21.57 3.36 -91.65
C ARG A 345 -22.87 3.71 -92.38
N ASP A 346 -23.89 2.86 -92.35
CA ASP A 346 -25.24 3.11 -92.89
C ASP A 346 -26.21 1.99 -92.42
N PRO A 347 -27.21 2.28 -91.57
CA PRO A 347 -28.13 1.25 -91.08
C PRO A 347 -28.90 0.63 -92.24
N GLU A 348 -28.96 -0.71 -92.27
CA GLU A 348 -29.70 -1.44 -93.30
C GLU A 348 -31.23 -1.24 -93.12
N PRO A 349 -32.02 -1.12 -94.21
CA PRO A 349 -33.47 -1.09 -94.10
C PRO A 349 -34.04 -2.37 -93.47
N ASP A 350 -35.09 -2.23 -92.65
CA ASP A 350 -35.82 -3.37 -92.11
C ASP A 350 -36.37 -4.24 -93.24
N ARG A 351 -35.89 -5.48 -93.32
CA ARG A 351 -36.28 -6.42 -94.36
C ARG A 351 -37.65 -7.03 -94.03
N PRO A 352 -38.58 -7.11 -94.99
CA PRO A 352 -39.78 -7.90 -94.82
C PRO A 352 -39.43 -9.37 -94.52
N GLY A 353 -40.07 -9.98 -93.52
CA GLY A 353 -39.71 -11.31 -93.01
C GLY A 353 -39.81 -12.48 -94.00
N TRP A 354 -40.33 -12.25 -95.21
CA TRP A 354 -40.37 -13.22 -96.31
C TRP A 354 -39.12 -13.17 -97.22
N THR A 355 -38.14 -12.30 -96.91
CA THR A 355 -36.89 -12.12 -97.68
C THR A 355 -35.66 -12.61 -96.89
N THR A 356 -34.68 -13.23 -97.55
CA THR A 356 -33.41 -13.67 -96.93
C THR A 356 -32.20 -12.99 -97.56
N SER A 357 -31.11 -12.88 -96.78
CA SER A 357 -29.88 -12.20 -97.22
C SER A 357 -29.21 -12.94 -98.37
N GLN A 358 -28.95 -12.25 -99.48
CA GLN A 358 -28.07 -12.75 -100.54
C GLN A 358 -26.80 -11.90 -100.65
N PRO A 359 -25.64 -12.49 -100.99
CA PRO A 359 -24.43 -11.72 -101.26
C PRO A 359 -24.62 -10.83 -102.50
N GLY A 360 -24.34 -9.54 -102.39
CA GLY A 360 -24.35 -8.59 -103.50
C GLY A 360 -24.67 -7.17 -103.07
N ILE A 361 -24.83 -6.26 -104.05
CA ILE A 361 -25.14 -4.86 -103.78
C ILE A 361 -26.66 -4.68 -103.80
N PRO A 362 -27.30 -4.34 -102.67
CA PRO A 362 -28.72 -4.10 -102.64
C PRO A 362 -29.05 -2.78 -103.33
N LEU A 363 -30.26 -2.68 -103.91
CA LEU A 363 -30.67 -1.52 -104.70
C LEU A 363 -30.51 -0.20 -103.92
N TRP A 364 -30.85 -0.17 -102.63
CA TRP A 364 -30.75 1.04 -101.79
C TRP A 364 -29.34 1.62 -101.66
N ARG A 365 -28.28 0.80 -101.84
CA ARG A 365 -26.88 1.26 -101.85
C ARG A 365 -26.39 1.71 -103.23
N ALA A 366 -27.19 1.47 -104.28
CA ALA A 366 -26.80 1.69 -105.66
C ALA A 366 -27.56 2.83 -106.33
N VAL A 367 -28.57 3.41 -105.67
CA VAL A 367 -29.41 4.47 -106.20
C VAL A 367 -29.44 5.68 -105.28
N ASP A 368 -29.58 6.85 -105.89
CA ASP A 368 -29.77 8.13 -105.24
C ASP A 368 -30.93 8.89 -105.92
N PHE A 369 -31.52 9.86 -105.23
CA PHE A 369 -32.58 10.68 -105.82
C PHE A 369 -32.03 11.67 -106.85
N THR A 370 -32.82 11.95 -107.89
CA THR A 370 -32.51 13.04 -108.81
C THR A 370 -32.72 14.39 -108.11
N ALA A 371 -31.99 15.43 -108.55
CA ALA A 371 -32.06 16.76 -107.92
C ALA A 371 -33.46 17.43 -108.00
N GLY A 372 -34.35 16.94 -108.86
CA GLY A 372 -35.72 17.44 -109.04
C GLY A 372 -36.80 16.65 -108.30
N ALA A 373 -36.45 15.58 -107.58
CA ALA A 373 -37.42 14.76 -106.84
C ALA A 373 -37.94 15.51 -105.61
N SER A 374 -39.26 15.70 -105.51
CA SER A 374 -39.89 16.34 -104.35
C SER A 374 -39.80 15.43 -103.11
N PRO A 375 -39.83 15.98 -101.86
CA PRO A 375 -39.81 15.14 -100.65
C PRO A 375 -40.95 14.12 -100.58
N GLU A 376 -42.13 14.45 -101.13
CA GLU A 376 -43.27 13.54 -101.22
C GLU A 376 -43.01 12.40 -102.21
N ASP A 377 -42.42 12.69 -103.38
CA ASP A 377 -42.02 11.66 -104.34
C ASP A 377 -40.89 10.78 -103.76
N GLN A 378 -39.94 11.36 -103.03
CA GLN A 378 -38.85 10.61 -102.38
C GLN A 378 -39.41 9.62 -101.35
N ALA A 379 -40.33 10.07 -100.50
CA ALA A 379 -41.01 9.24 -99.51
C ALA A 379 -41.86 8.15 -100.17
N GLY A 380 -42.64 8.51 -101.20
CA GLY A 380 -43.49 7.58 -101.96
C GLY A 380 -42.68 6.49 -102.66
N VAL A 381 -41.61 6.86 -103.36
CA VAL A 381 -40.73 5.92 -104.07
C VAL A 381 -40.04 4.98 -103.08
N GLU A 382 -39.45 5.51 -102.01
CA GLU A 382 -38.78 4.65 -101.02
C GLU A 382 -39.78 3.72 -100.32
N ALA A 383 -40.97 4.21 -99.97
CA ALA A 383 -42.03 3.39 -99.40
C ALA A 383 -42.45 2.26 -100.35
N ALA A 384 -42.67 2.57 -101.63
CA ALA A 384 -43.06 1.59 -102.64
C ALA A 384 -41.96 0.55 -102.88
N LEU A 385 -40.69 0.97 -102.91
CA LEU A 385 -39.54 0.06 -103.02
C LEU A 385 -39.35 -0.81 -101.77
N LEU A 386 -39.58 -0.27 -100.58
CA LEU A 386 -39.48 -1.01 -99.32
C LEU A 386 -40.62 -2.03 -99.21
N GLY A 387 -41.87 -1.61 -99.48
CA GLY A 387 -43.05 -2.48 -99.44
C GLY A 387 -43.04 -3.59 -100.48
N SER A 388 -42.46 -3.34 -101.66
CA SER A 388 -42.27 -4.37 -102.70
C SER A 388 -41.09 -5.31 -102.42
N GLY A 389 -40.22 -4.99 -101.46
CA GLY A 389 -38.97 -5.70 -101.22
C GLY A 389 -37.87 -5.42 -102.26
N LEU A 390 -38.12 -4.56 -103.25
CA LEU A 390 -37.14 -4.19 -104.28
C LEU A 390 -36.00 -3.35 -103.69
N LEU A 391 -36.25 -2.60 -102.61
CA LEU A 391 -35.24 -1.74 -102.00
C LEU A 391 -34.02 -2.54 -101.49
N THR A 392 -34.28 -3.70 -100.88
CA THR A 392 -33.28 -4.61 -100.32
C THR A 392 -32.90 -5.74 -101.28
N ALA A 393 -33.51 -5.78 -102.47
CA ALA A 393 -33.20 -6.76 -103.50
C ALA A 393 -31.82 -6.50 -104.12
N VAL A 394 -31.16 -7.57 -104.57
CA VAL A 394 -29.77 -7.52 -105.03
C VAL A 394 -29.72 -7.23 -106.53
N LEU A 395 -28.78 -6.36 -106.93
CA LEU A 395 -28.47 -6.11 -108.33
C LEU A 395 -27.65 -7.27 -108.91
N ALA A 396 -28.21 -7.94 -109.92
CA ALA A 396 -27.57 -8.97 -110.72
C ALA A 396 -27.34 -8.48 -112.17
N PRO A 397 -26.43 -9.11 -112.94
CA PRO A 397 -26.13 -8.66 -114.31
C PRO A 397 -27.37 -8.54 -115.22
N ASP A 398 -28.33 -9.44 -115.02
CA ASP A 398 -29.55 -9.53 -115.83
C ASP A 398 -30.71 -8.68 -115.27
N GLY A 399 -30.54 -8.02 -114.12
CA GLY A 399 -31.54 -7.14 -113.50
C GLY A 399 -31.59 -7.20 -111.97
N ILE A 400 -32.77 -7.07 -111.35
CA ILE A 400 -32.93 -7.20 -109.88
C ILE A 400 -33.42 -8.61 -109.56
N THR A 401 -32.76 -9.30 -108.63
CA THR A 401 -33.18 -10.64 -108.19
C THR A 401 -33.88 -10.63 -106.84
N ALA A 402 -34.78 -11.60 -106.67
CA ALA A 402 -35.53 -11.80 -105.45
C ALA A 402 -34.61 -12.28 -104.32
N PRO A 403 -34.65 -11.63 -103.14
CA PRO A 403 -33.88 -12.04 -101.97
C PRO A 403 -34.46 -13.33 -101.37
N ALA A 404 -34.07 -14.48 -101.93
CA ALA A 404 -34.17 -15.85 -101.39
C ALA A 404 -34.03 -16.89 -102.52
N SER A 405 -34.67 -16.64 -103.66
CA SER A 405 -34.78 -17.59 -104.78
C SER A 405 -33.88 -17.26 -105.96
N GLY A 406 -33.32 -16.04 -106.02
CA GLY A 406 -32.53 -15.59 -107.17
C GLY A 406 -33.36 -15.35 -108.43
N HIS A 407 -34.68 -15.48 -108.36
CA HIS A 407 -35.57 -15.21 -109.50
C HIS A 407 -35.53 -13.73 -109.87
N LEU A 408 -35.53 -13.44 -111.17
CA LEU A 408 -35.50 -12.09 -111.69
C LEU A 408 -36.83 -11.38 -111.40
N LEU A 409 -36.81 -10.35 -110.54
CA LEU A 409 -37.95 -9.48 -110.23
C LEU A 409 -38.12 -8.39 -111.27
N VAL A 410 -37.01 -7.82 -111.72
CA VAL A 410 -36.97 -6.82 -112.80
C VAL A 410 -35.94 -7.27 -113.81
N ASP A 411 -36.38 -7.55 -115.03
CA ASP A 411 -35.51 -7.96 -116.13
C ASP A 411 -34.91 -6.74 -116.82
N ALA A 412 -33.58 -6.63 -116.83
CA ALA A 412 -32.86 -5.55 -117.49
C ALA A 412 -32.92 -5.66 -119.03
N ALA A 413 -33.32 -6.79 -119.62
CA ALA A 413 -33.58 -6.93 -121.06
C ALA A 413 -35.07 -6.74 -121.42
N GLY A 414 -35.94 -6.54 -120.44
CA GLY A 414 -37.38 -6.35 -120.61
C GLY A 414 -37.76 -5.04 -121.34
N PRO A 415 -39.05 -4.88 -121.71
CA PRO A 415 -39.54 -3.68 -122.38
C PRO A 415 -39.32 -2.43 -121.52
N LEU A 416 -38.97 -1.33 -122.18
CA LEU A 416 -38.83 -0.04 -121.50
C LEU A 416 -40.18 0.44 -120.97
N ALA A 417 -40.16 0.94 -119.73
CA ALA A 417 -41.34 1.57 -119.16
C ALA A 417 -41.62 2.90 -119.90
N PRO A 418 -42.88 3.21 -120.27
CA PRO A 418 -43.21 4.47 -120.94
C PRO A 418 -42.82 5.69 -120.10
N ARG A 419 -42.91 5.56 -118.77
CA ARG A 419 -42.39 6.51 -117.78
C ARG A 419 -41.47 5.76 -116.81
N PRO A 420 -40.14 5.77 -117.03
CA PRO A 420 -39.22 5.01 -116.20
C PRO A 420 -38.97 5.66 -114.84
N LEU A 421 -38.61 4.84 -113.85
CA LEU A 421 -38.18 5.27 -112.52
C LEU A 421 -36.91 6.11 -112.54
N SER A 422 -36.14 6.06 -113.63
CA SER A 422 -35.00 6.94 -113.88
C SER A 422 -35.37 8.44 -113.93
N ALA A 423 -36.66 8.79 -113.97
CA ALA A 423 -37.13 10.16 -113.80
C ALA A 423 -36.90 10.69 -112.36
N VAL A 424 -36.92 9.81 -111.35
CA VAL A 424 -36.86 10.18 -109.92
C VAL A 424 -35.64 9.59 -109.21
N LEU A 425 -35.12 8.46 -109.70
CA LEU A 425 -33.88 7.84 -109.21
C LEU A 425 -32.78 7.89 -110.26
N ARG A 426 -31.55 8.02 -109.80
CA ARG A 426 -30.33 7.86 -110.61
C ARG A 426 -29.42 6.82 -109.95
N PRO A 427 -28.50 6.21 -110.71
CA PRO A 427 -27.40 5.47 -110.10
C PRO A 427 -26.62 6.38 -109.14
N ASP A 428 -26.29 5.85 -107.96
CA ASP A 428 -25.44 6.55 -107.00
C ASP A 428 -24.01 6.63 -107.59
N PRO A 429 -23.46 7.84 -107.85
CA PRO A 429 -22.12 7.98 -108.42
C PRO A 429 -21.02 7.45 -107.48
N ASP A 430 -21.28 7.41 -106.18
CA ASP A 430 -20.37 6.88 -105.15
C ASP A 430 -20.71 5.42 -104.79
N GLY A 431 -21.71 4.84 -105.46
CA GLY A 431 -22.16 3.47 -105.26
C GLY A 431 -21.18 2.43 -105.83
N CYS A 432 -21.14 1.24 -105.21
CA CYS A 432 -20.26 0.16 -105.66
C CYS A 432 -20.78 -0.59 -106.92
N ALA A 433 -21.98 -0.27 -107.40
CA ALA A 433 -22.62 -0.96 -108.52
C ALA A 433 -22.30 -0.27 -109.86
N PRO A 434 -22.14 -1.02 -110.97
CA PRO A 434 -21.96 -0.43 -112.29
C PRO A 434 -23.13 0.49 -112.69
N ILE A 435 -22.84 1.75 -112.99
CA ILE A 435 -23.85 2.79 -113.33
C ILE A 435 -24.80 2.33 -114.44
N GLY A 436 -24.26 1.70 -115.50
CA GLY A 436 -25.05 1.21 -116.63
C GLY A 436 -26.06 0.13 -116.25
N GLN A 437 -25.70 -0.74 -115.30
CA GLN A 437 -26.57 -1.82 -114.82
C GLN A 437 -27.74 -1.25 -114.01
N VAL A 438 -27.45 -0.31 -113.10
CA VAL A 438 -28.48 0.37 -112.31
C VAL A 438 -29.41 1.19 -113.22
N ALA A 439 -28.85 1.95 -114.17
CA ALA A 439 -29.63 2.74 -115.12
C ALA A 439 -30.52 1.88 -116.01
N ALA A 440 -30.03 0.70 -116.42
CA ALA A 440 -30.82 -0.26 -117.18
C ALA A 440 -32.04 -0.68 -116.36
N VAL A 441 -31.85 -1.18 -115.15
CA VAL A 441 -32.93 -1.60 -114.23
C VAL A 441 -33.96 -0.49 -114.00
N LEU A 442 -33.52 0.72 -113.66
CA LEU A 442 -34.40 1.86 -113.39
C LEU A 442 -35.27 2.23 -114.62
N ALA A 443 -34.79 1.96 -115.83
CA ALA A 443 -35.53 2.22 -117.05
C ALA A 443 -36.66 1.21 -117.35
N ARG A 444 -36.75 0.09 -116.62
CA ARG A 444 -37.80 -0.94 -116.79
C ARG A 444 -38.85 -0.90 -115.70
N ILE A 445 -38.63 -0.12 -114.64
CA ILE A 445 -39.62 0.08 -113.57
C ILE A 445 -40.46 1.30 -113.94
N GLY A 446 -41.77 1.13 -114.02
CA GLY A 446 -42.72 2.22 -114.27
C GLY A 446 -42.83 3.18 -113.09
N TRP A 447 -42.93 4.48 -113.39
CA TRP A 447 -43.16 5.55 -112.41
C TRP A 447 -44.41 6.35 -112.77
N THR A 448 -45.40 6.38 -111.87
CA THR A 448 -46.73 6.98 -112.11
C THR A 448 -47.44 6.44 -113.36
N ASP A 449 -47.04 5.23 -113.76
CA ASP A 449 -47.60 4.50 -114.87
C ASP A 449 -47.73 3.05 -114.43
N ARG A 450 -48.98 2.58 -114.36
CA ARG A 450 -49.30 1.22 -113.92
C ARG A 450 -49.29 0.22 -115.08
N ALA A 451 -48.82 0.63 -116.27
CA ALA A 451 -48.58 -0.25 -117.38
C ALA A 451 -47.27 -1.03 -117.18
N GLY A 452 -47.34 -2.36 -117.28
CA GLY A 452 -46.16 -3.24 -117.22
C GLY A 452 -46.13 -4.14 -115.98
N SER A 453 -45.08 -4.97 -115.90
CA SER A 453 -44.91 -5.96 -114.84
C SER A 453 -44.28 -5.40 -113.56
N CYS A 454 -43.66 -4.23 -113.58
CA CYS A 454 -43.10 -3.58 -112.39
C CYS A 454 -43.37 -2.08 -112.44
N TRP A 455 -44.11 -1.55 -111.47
CA TRP A 455 -44.46 -0.13 -111.40
C TRP A 455 -44.56 0.37 -109.96
N LEU A 456 -44.31 1.67 -109.79
CA LEU A 456 -44.38 2.41 -108.53
C LEU A 456 -45.18 3.70 -108.72
N ASP A 457 -45.85 4.15 -107.67
CA ASP A 457 -46.67 5.35 -107.65
C ASP A 457 -46.30 6.28 -106.49
N ARG A 458 -46.69 7.57 -106.59
CA ARG A 458 -46.34 8.63 -105.62
C ARG A 458 -46.88 8.37 -104.23
N ASP A 459 -48.00 7.68 -104.14
CA ASP A 459 -48.67 7.41 -102.88
C ASP A 459 -48.09 6.18 -102.14
N GLY A 460 -46.99 5.63 -102.67
CA GLY A 460 -46.33 4.43 -102.15
C GLY A 460 -46.96 3.13 -102.63
N SER A 461 -47.92 3.19 -103.58
CA SER A 461 -48.44 2.00 -104.24
C SER A 461 -47.40 1.38 -105.18
N PHE A 462 -47.38 0.06 -105.26
CA PHE A 462 -46.51 -0.68 -106.16
C PHE A 462 -47.23 -1.86 -106.79
N GLY A 463 -46.72 -2.29 -107.95
CA GLY A 463 -47.06 -3.55 -108.58
C GLY A 463 -45.81 -4.27 -109.06
N LEU A 464 -45.74 -5.57 -108.81
CA LEU A 464 -44.70 -6.50 -109.23
C LEU A 464 -45.36 -7.80 -109.71
N GLY A 465 -45.68 -7.87 -111.00
CA GLY A 465 -46.49 -8.92 -111.60
C GLY A 465 -47.90 -8.92 -111.01
N ALA A 466 -48.28 -10.03 -110.37
CA ALA A 466 -49.56 -10.15 -109.67
C ALA A 466 -49.56 -9.53 -108.26
N LEU A 467 -48.37 -9.25 -107.69
CA LEU A 467 -48.26 -8.65 -106.36
C LEU A 467 -48.50 -7.15 -106.47
N THR A 468 -49.53 -6.65 -105.79
CA THR A 468 -49.76 -5.21 -105.64
C THR A 468 -49.92 -4.88 -104.16
N GLY A 469 -49.49 -3.69 -103.77
CA GLY A 469 -49.55 -3.26 -102.39
C GLY A 469 -49.33 -1.77 -102.27
N ARG A 470 -49.43 -1.26 -101.05
CA ARG A 470 -49.13 0.12 -100.72
C ARG A 470 -48.40 0.17 -99.39
N HIS A 471 -47.36 0.97 -99.33
CA HIS A 471 -46.64 1.25 -98.11
C HIS A 471 -46.40 2.75 -98.01
N THR A 472 -46.17 3.26 -96.80
CA THR A 472 -45.98 4.70 -96.57
C THR A 472 -44.88 4.92 -95.56
N VAL A 473 -43.94 5.80 -95.88
CA VAL A 473 -42.96 6.33 -94.94
C VAL A 473 -43.13 7.85 -94.84
N PRO A 474 -42.87 8.47 -93.68
CA PRO A 474 -43.03 9.92 -93.51
C PRO A 474 -42.03 10.73 -94.35
N HIS A 475 -40.85 10.16 -94.60
CA HIS A 475 -39.78 10.72 -95.43
C HIS A 475 -38.82 9.60 -95.83
N ALA A 476 -38.03 9.82 -96.88
CA ALA A 476 -36.97 8.88 -97.28
C ALA A 476 -35.84 8.81 -96.24
N ARG A 477 -35.37 7.60 -95.96
CA ARG A 477 -34.43 7.21 -94.89
C ARG A 477 -33.23 6.43 -95.41
N HIS A 478 -33.34 5.75 -96.55
CA HIS A 478 -32.37 4.75 -97.00
C HIS A 478 -31.74 5.06 -98.37
N ILE A 479 -32.49 5.69 -99.28
CA ILE A 479 -32.02 6.06 -100.61
C ILE A 479 -31.26 7.39 -100.55
N GLY A 480 -29.99 7.38 -100.98
CA GLY A 480 -29.11 8.54 -100.99
C GLY A 480 -28.38 8.80 -99.67
N ALA A 481 -27.13 9.27 -99.76
CA ALA A 481 -26.25 9.50 -98.60
C ALA A 481 -26.83 10.52 -97.59
N THR A 482 -27.58 11.52 -98.07
CA THR A 482 -28.20 12.54 -97.22
C THR A 482 -29.35 11.97 -96.38
N ALA A 483 -30.20 11.12 -96.98
CA ALA A 483 -31.30 10.48 -96.28
C ALA A 483 -30.79 9.54 -95.19
N ARG A 484 -29.75 8.75 -95.48
CA ARG A 484 -29.10 7.84 -94.52
C ARG A 484 -28.42 8.57 -93.37
N THR A 485 -27.71 9.66 -93.67
CA THR A 485 -27.09 10.50 -92.63
C THR A 485 -28.15 11.08 -91.70
N ARG A 486 -29.26 11.60 -92.26
CA ARG A 486 -30.39 12.12 -91.48
C ARG A 486 -31.03 11.02 -90.62
N HIS A 487 -31.34 9.86 -91.20
CA HIS A 487 -31.98 8.77 -90.47
C HIS A 487 -31.11 8.25 -89.31
N ARG A 488 -29.78 8.19 -89.51
CA ARG A 488 -28.84 7.87 -88.42
C ARG A 488 -28.82 8.93 -87.33
N ALA A 489 -28.80 10.20 -87.69
CA ALA A 489 -28.86 11.28 -86.72
C ALA A 489 -30.17 11.25 -85.91
N GLU A 490 -31.30 10.93 -86.55
CA GLU A 490 -32.59 10.72 -85.88
C GLU A 490 -32.52 9.53 -84.90
N GLN A 491 -31.97 8.39 -85.31
CA GLN A 491 -31.81 7.20 -84.45
C GLN A 491 -30.87 7.45 -83.25
N ILE A 492 -29.75 8.14 -83.48
CA ILE A 492 -28.82 8.53 -82.41
C ILE A 492 -29.51 9.48 -81.43
N ALA A 493 -30.23 10.49 -81.91
CA ALA A 493 -30.93 11.44 -81.03
C ALA A 493 -32.00 10.76 -80.16
N VAL A 494 -32.71 9.77 -80.70
CA VAL A 494 -33.68 8.96 -79.94
C VAL A 494 -32.98 8.19 -78.81
N LEU A 495 -31.92 7.44 -79.12
CA LEU A 495 -31.19 6.65 -78.13
C LEU A 495 -30.43 7.51 -77.11
N GLU A 496 -29.92 8.68 -77.51
CA GLU A 496 -29.33 9.66 -76.60
C GLU A 496 -30.38 10.23 -75.63
N GLY A 497 -31.61 10.47 -76.10
CA GLY A 497 -32.74 10.85 -75.26
C GLY A 497 -33.08 9.76 -74.23
N GLU A 498 -33.25 8.52 -74.67
CA GLU A 498 -33.53 7.38 -73.79
C GLU A 498 -32.39 7.17 -72.76
N LEU A 499 -31.13 7.29 -73.18
CA LEU A 499 -29.98 7.15 -72.27
C LEU A 499 -29.97 8.28 -71.22
N ALA A 500 -30.26 9.51 -71.61
CA ALA A 500 -30.32 10.64 -70.69
C ALA A 500 -31.43 10.46 -69.63
N GLU A 501 -32.60 9.94 -70.03
CA GLU A 501 -33.71 9.64 -69.10
C GLU A 501 -33.33 8.54 -68.09
N VAL A 502 -32.69 7.46 -68.55
CA VAL A 502 -32.23 6.38 -67.67
C VAL A 502 -31.13 6.87 -66.72
N GLN A 503 -30.17 7.65 -67.21
CA GLN A 503 -29.10 8.22 -66.36
C GLN A 503 -29.64 9.20 -65.33
N ALA A 504 -30.64 10.00 -65.66
CA ALA A 504 -31.32 10.86 -64.70
C ALA A 504 -32.01 10.05 -63.59
N THR A 505 -32.57 8.89 -63.95
CA THR A 505 -33.20 7.96 -62.98
C THR A 505 -32.17 7.28 -62.06
N VAL A 506 -30.95 7.02 -62.55
CA VAL A 506 -29.85 6.46 -61.72
C VAL A 506 -29.25 7.50 -60.77
N ALA A 507 -29.25 8.78 -61.16
CA ALA A 507 -28.66 9.87 -60.40
C ALA A 507 -29.58 10.44 -59.31
N ALA A 508 -30.89 10.25 -59.44
CA ALA A 508 -31.89 10.52 -58.42
C ALA A 508 -31.89 9.42 -57.33
#